data_AF-A0A817AD38-F1
#
_entry.id   AF-A0A817AD38-F1
#
_cell.length_a   1.000
_cell.length_b   1.000
_cell.length_c   1.000
_cell.angle_alpha   90.00
_cell.angle_beta   90.00
_cell.angle_gamma   90.00
#
_symmetry.space_group_name_H-M   'P 1'
#
loop_
_entity.id
_entity.type
_entity.pdbx_description
1 polymer ?
#
loop_
_entity_poly.entity_id
_entity_poly.type
_entity_poly.pdbx_seq_one_letter_code
_entity_poly.pdbx_strand_id
1 'polypeptide(L)'
;MTLLFLIVVIFVVLLVNFHKWKQSKSSNIIISTANEAHKILKSIDYNRQKPNEWLIEALSIVNPFTINDESLLKAFKINAIKILANYANQQHYEKLVLTIRNRVEHRITLLQLNNGKFCLSKLAKQVTLDCFLTEILDVHANEDLLTELPELIIHLWKNRNDKTAKDHLKRILQTHDDQFSQSKTWQQIKTILSEHSNIISNMSTNDFDEKISNPLNIIVPGWETMWRVVFYTLLELIRRPNLVEQLRSQFNDHSKSYRDCLLLEWILKETLRLYPPTKNIYRTNLNTGENVCISVQQIHRDKTVWGSDALNFHPYRFKDTLTPEQQQSYLPFSISCPARSGFAYKFAGAIVAEILKFGPKFSIAEDFESMPPTDKLLDLARNSYQDLLISI
;
A
#
# COMPACT_ATOMS: atom_id res chain seq x y z
N MET A 1 45.08 -19.85 -37.50
CA MET A 1 44.66 -18.53 -36.97
C MET A 1 43.20 -18.48 -36.50
N THR A 2 42.36 -19.46 -36.85
CA THR A 2 40.90 -19.48 -36.59
C THR A 2 40.51 -20.05 -35.21
N LEU A 3 41.23 -21.06 -34.71
CA LEU A 3 40.90 -21.71 -33.43
C LEU A 3 41.21 -20.82 -32.21
N LEU A 4 42.36 -20.13 -32.22
CA LEU A 4 42.78 -19.25 -31.13
C LEU A 4 41.83 -18.04 -30.99
N PHE A 5 41.38 -17.49 -32.12
CA PHE A 5 40.41 -16.40 -32.13
C PHE A 5 39.05 -16.83 -31.56
N LEU A 6 38.58 -18.04 -31.91
CA LEU A 6 37.32 -18.59 -31.40
C LEU A 6 37.37 -18.80 -29.87
N ILE A 7 38.49 -19.29 -29.35
CA ILE A 7 38.70 -19.50 -27.90
C ILE A 7 38.67 -18.16 -27.17
N VAL A 8 39.32 -17.11 -27.70
CA VAL A 8 39.32 -15.77 -27.10
C VAL A 8 37.91 -15.18 -27.07
N VAL A 9 37.14 -15.31 -28.16
CA VAL A 9 35.76 -14.81 -28.22
C VAL A 9 34.87 -15.54 -27.20
N ILE A 10 34.95 -16.87 -27.11
CA ILE A 10 34.19 -17.65 -26.11
C ILE A 10 34.57 -17.22 -24.69
N PHE A 11 35.86 -17.04 -24.40
CA PHE A 11 36.33 -16.63 -23.09
C PHE A 11 35.86 -15.23 -22.70
N VAL A 12 35.85 -14.27 -23.64
CA VAL A 12 35.32 -12.91 -23.43
C VAL A 12 33.81 -12.96 -23.19
N VAL A 13 33.05 -13.75 -23.97
CA VAL A 13 31.60 -13.91 -23.77
C VAL A 13 31.30 -14.54 -22.41
N LEU A 14 32.07 -15.56 -22.00
CA LEU A 14 31.94 -16.18 -20.68
C LEU A 14 32.30 -15.22 -19.55
N LEU A 15 33.34 -14.40 -19.70
CA LEU A 15 33.70 -13.37 -18.72
C LEU A 15 32.62 -12.29 -18.61
N VAL A 16 32.06 -11.83 -19.74
CA VAL A 16 30.97 -10.85 -19.75
C VAL A 16 29.72 -11.44 -19.12
N ASN A 17 29.37 -12.69 -19.44
CA ASN A 17 28.22 -13.38 -18.85
C ASN A 17 28.43 -13.68 -17.36
N PHE A 18 29.64 -14.06 -16.94
CA PHE A 18 30.00 -14.25 -15.54
C PHE A 18 29.96 -12.93 -14.77
N HIS A 19 30.43 -11.83 -15.36
CA HIS A 19 30.35 -10.51 -14.77
C HIS A 19 28.90 -10.03 -14.65
N LYS A 20 28.07 -10.22 -15.68
CA LYS A 20 26.62 -9.98 -15.64
C LYS A 20 25.90 -10.85 -14.60
N TRP A 21 26.28 -12.13 -14.48
CA TRP A 21 25.74 -13.05 -13.49
C TRP A 21 26.18 -12.71 -12.06
N LYS A 22 27.40 -12.22 -11.87
CA LYS A 22 27.88 -11.73 -10.57
C LYS A 22 27.20 -10.42 -10.19
N GLN A 23 26.96 -9.52 -11.14
CA GLN A 23 26.15 -8.31 -10.93
C GLN A 23 24.66 -8.61 -10.67
N SER A 24 24.10 -9.67 -11.25
CA SER A 24 22.72 -10.09 -10.98
C SER A 24 22.53 -10.71 -9.58
N LYS A 25 23.64 -11.10 -8.94
CA LYS A 25 23.70 -11.56 -7.53
C LYS A 25 24.00 -10.42 -6.56
N SER A 26 23.43 -9.23 -6.74
CA SER A 26 23.49 -8.20 -5.69
C SER A 26 22.67 -8.68 -4.48
N SER A 27 23.30 -9.37 -3.54
CA SER A 27 22.68 -9.64 -2.24
C SER A 27 22.45 -8.29 -1.57
N ASN A 28 21.19 -7.88 -1.46
CA ASN A 28 20.86 -6.65 -0.76
C ASN A 28 21.39 -6.75 0.68
N ILE A 29 22.05 -5.70 1.17
CA ILE A 29 22.43 -5.62 2.58
C ILE A 29 21.13 -5.51 3.39
N ILE A 30 20.85 -6.51 4.23
CA ILE A 30 19.63 -6.55 5.04
C ILE A 30 19.84 -5.74 6.31
N ILE A 31 19.00 -4.74 6.51
CA ILE A 31 18.98 -3.91 7.71
C ILE A 31 17.77 -4.34 8.55
N SER A 32 18.05 -4.91 9.71
CA SER A 32 17.05 -5.51 10.61
C SER A 32 16.93 -4.82 11.96
N THR A 33 17.71 -3.76 12.21
CA THR A 33 17.62 -2.96 13.43
C THR A 33 16.94 -1.62 13.16
N ALA A 34 16.15 -1.15 14.12
CA ALA A 34 15.48 0.15 14.01
C ALA A 34 16.49 1.31 13.92
N ASN A 35 17.56 1.26 14.72
CA ASN A 35 18.61 2.29 14.74
C ASN A 35 19.23 2.52 13.36
N GLU A 36 19.69 1.46 12.69
CA GLU A 36 20.27 1.57 11.35
C GLU A 36 19.23 1.96 10.30
N ALA A 37 18.01 1.42 10.39
CA ALA A 37 16.90 1.80 9.53
C ALA A 37 16.65 3.32 9.59
N HIS A 38 16.59 3.91 10.78
CA HIS A 38 16.42 5.35 10.96
C HIS A 38 17.58 6.17 10.39
N LYS A 39 18.83 5.72 10.55
CA LYS A 39 20.02 6.38 9.97
C LYS A 39 19.92 6.43 8.44
N ILE A 40 19.62 5.30 7.80
CA ILE A 40 19.51 5.19 6.34
C ILE A 40 18.32 6.00 5.82
N LEU A 41 17.16 5.92 6.47
CA LEU A 41 15.95 6.61 6.01
C LEU A 41 16.07 8.14 6.09
N LYS A 42 16.92 8.67 6.98
CA LYS A 42 17.17 10.12 7.15
C LYS A 42 18.37 10.63 6.33
N SER A 43 19.24 9.75 5.84
CA SER A 43 20.44 10.15 5.11
C SER A 43 20.11 10.56 3.67
N ILE A 44 20.83 11.58 3.19
CA ILE A 44 20.81 12.03 1.79
C ILE A 44 21.65 11.14 0.88
N ASP A 45 22.51 10.29 1.43
CA ASP A 45 23.36 9.35 0.68
C ASP A 45 22.57 8.18 0.11
N TYR A 46 21.29 8.05 0.46
CA TYR A 46 20.44 6.93 0.08
C TYR A 46 19.20 7.41 -0.65
N ASN A 47 19.01 6.93 -1.88
CA ASN A 47 17.82 7.23 -2.67
C ASN A 47 16.95 6.00 -2.94
N ARG A 48 15.76 6.24 -3.49
CA ARG A 48 14.75 5.20 -3.78
C ARG A 48 14.41 5.03 -5.26
N GLN A 49 15.03 5.82 -6.14
CA GLN A 49 14.71 5.84 -7.57
C GLN A 49 14.94 4.46 -8.20
N LYS A 50 16.17 3.93 -8.13
CA LYS A 50 16.52 2.65 -8.75
C LYS A 50 15.64 1.47 -8.29
N PRO A 51 15.39 1.27 -6.98
CA PRO A 51 14.48 0.21 -6.53
C PRO A 51 13.03 0.36 -7.02
N ASN A 52 12.63 1.56 -7.41
CA ASN A 52 11.28 1.90 -7.85
C ASN A 52 11.18 2.13 -9.37
N GLU A 53 12.26 1.95 -10.15
CA GLU A 53 12.25 2.14 -11.62
C GLU A 53 11.14 1.32 -12.30
N TRP A 54 10.82 0.15 -11.75
CA TRP A 54 9.73 -0.69 -12.25
C TRP A 54 8.37 0.00 -12.27
N LEU A 55 8.11 0.98 -11.39
CA LEU A 55 6.86 1.76 -11.39
C LEU A 55 6.77 2.65 -12.64
N ILE A 56 7.91 3.15 -13.13
CA ILE A 56 7.97 3.89 -14.40
C ILE A 56 7.70 2.91 -15.54
N GLU A 57 8.40 1.78 -15.58
CA GLU A 57 8.31 0.80 -16.66
C GLU A 57 6.91 0.18 -16.78
N ALA A 58 6.31 -0.20 -15.66
CA ALA A 58 5.07 -0.96 -15.63
C ALA A 58 3.83 -0.07 -15.64
N LEU A 59 3.88 1.08 -14.95
CA LEU A 59 2.71 1.91 -14.65
C LEU A 59 2.86 3.37 -15.06
N SER A 60 3.98 3.77 -15.68
CA SER A 60 4.23 5.14 -16.12
C SER A 60 4.12 6.18 -14.99
N ILE A 61 4.57 5.84 -13.78
CA ILE A 61 4.50 6.71 -12.59
C ILE A 61 5.77 7.55 -12.46
N VAL A 62 5.62 8.87 -12.43
CA VAL A 62 6.67 9.88 -12.28
C VAL A 62 6.38 10.77 -11.07
N ASN A 63 6.65 10.27 -9.87
CA ASN A 63 6.39 10.98 -8.61
C ASN A 63 7.61 10.84 -7.68
N PRO A 64 7.58 11.35 -6.43
CA PRO A 64 8.74 11.26 -5.52
C PRO A 64 9.19 9.83 -5.16
N PHE A 65 8.47 8.79 -5.57
CA PHE A 65 8.94 7.41 -5.42
C PHE A 65 9.91 7.01 -6.53
N THR A 66 9.75 7.57 -7.72
CA THR A 66 10.50 7.20 -8.93
C THR A 66 11.49 8.28 -9.36
N ILE A 67 11.30 9.52 -8.92
CA ILE A 67 12.17 10.66 -9.25
C ILE A 67 12.98 11.06 -8.01
N ASN A 68 14.30 11.11 -8.14
CA ASN A 68 15.20 11.54 -7.07
C ASN A 68 15.38 13.07 -7.07
N ASP A 69 14.36 13.78 -6.60
CA ASP A 69 14.40 15.23 -6.44
C ASP A 69 13.84 15.68 -5.08
N GLU A 70 14.63 16.46 -4.34
CA GLU A 70 14.27 16.88 -2.99
C GLU A 70 13.15 17.94 -3.00
N SER A 71 13.18 18.88 -3.96
CA SER A 71 12.13 19.89 -4.12
C SER A 71 10.78 19.25 -4.43
N LEU A 72 10.73 18.31 -5.38
CA LEU A 72 9.54 17.56 -5.76
C LEU A 72 9.02 16.75 -4.58
N LEU A 73 9.90 16.03 -3.88
CA LEU A 73 9.52 15.29 -2.68
C LEU A 73 8.89 16.20 -1.62
N LYS A 74 9.50 17.37 -1.38
CA LYS A 74 9.00 18.34 -0.40
C LYS A 74 7.65 18.91 -0.82
N ALA A 75 7.50 19.37 -2.06
CA ALA A 75 6.26 19.92 -2.61
C ALA A 75 5.11 18.90 -2.54
N PHE A 76 5.35 17.68 -3.05
CA PHE A 76 4.37 16.61 -3.04
C PHE A 76 3.96 16.22 -1.61
N LYS A 77 4.94 16.11 -0.69
CA LYS A 77 4.68 15.79 0.73
C LYS A 77 3.86 16.88 1.42
N ILE A 78 4.20 18.15 1.20
CA ILE A 78 3.45 19.29 1.76
C ILE A 78 2.01 19.26 1.24
N ASN A 79 1.81 19.04 -0.06
CA ASN A 79 0.47 18.96 -0.65
C ASN A 79 -0.34 17.81 -0.04
N ALA A 80 0.26 16.61 0.04
CA ALA A 80 -0.38 15.45 0.66
C ALA A 80 -0.75 15.70 2.13
N ILE A 81 0.14 16.32 2.93
CA ILE A 81 -0.16 16.67 4.33
C ILE A 81 -1.35 17.65 4.40
N LYS A 82 -1.39 18.66 3.54
CA LYS A 82 -2.51 19.63 3.49
C LYS A 82 -3.85 18.96 3.18
N ILE A 83 -3.88 18.09 2.17
CA ILE A 83 -5.09 17.33 1.80
C ILE A 83 -5.56 16.49 2.99
N LEU A 84 -4.66 15.72 3.59
CA LEU A 84 -5.01 14.79 4.67
C LEU A 84 -5.36 15.50 5.99
N ALA A 85 -4.83 16.70 6.23
CA ALA A 85 -5.14 17.51 7.40
C ALA A 85 -6.62 17.91 7.47
N ASN A 86 -7.33 17.98 6.34
CA ASN A 86 -8.76 18.27 6.31
C ASN A 86 -9.57 17.28 7.16
N TYR A 87 -9.16 16.01 7.21
CA TYR A 87 -9.83 14.95 7.99
C TYR A 87 -9.43 14.92 9.48
N ALA A 88 -8.64 15.90 9.94
CA ALA A 88 -8.54 16.21 11.36
C ALA A 88 -9.82 16.92 11.86
N ASN A 89 -10.50 17.67 10.98
CA ASN A 89 -11.77 18.32 11.27
C ASN A 89 -12.91 17.29 11.39
N GLN A 90 -13.77 17.47 12.38
CA GLN A 90 -14.87 16.56 12.68
C GLN A 90 -15.88 16.44 11.53
N GLN A 91 -16.30 17.56 10.94
CA GLN A 91 -17.29 17.58 9.85
C GLN A 91 -16.77 16.85 8.60
N HIS A 92 -15.52 17.09 8.20
CA HIS A 92 -14.91 16.36 7.09
C HIS A 92 -14.76 14.86 7.39
N TYR A 93 -14.45 14.51 8.64
CA TYR A 93 -14.37 13.11 9.05
C TYR A 93 -15.74 12.42 9.05
N GLU A 94 -16.79 13.09 9.50
CA GLU A 94 -18.16 12.56 9.45
C GLU A 94 -18.65 12.37 8.02
N LYS A 95 -18.33 13.31 7.12
CA LYS A 95 -18.59 13.15 5.67
C LYS A 95 -17.86 11.93 5.11
N LEU A 96 -16.57 11.78 5.41
CA LEU A 96 -15.79 10.60 5.01
C LEU A 96 -16.44 9.30 5.48
N VAL A 97 -16.85 9.23 6.74
CA VAL A 97 -17.52 8.05 7.30
C VAL A 97 -18.86 7.77 6.61
N LEU A 98 -19.63 8.79 6.30
CA LEU A 98 -20.89 8.64 5.56
C LEU A 98 -20.65 8.09 4.14
N THR A 99 -19.65 8.59 3.44
CA THR A 99 -19.28 8.05 2.11
C THR A 99 -18.85 6.59 2.22
N ILE A 100 -17.98 6.26 3.18
CA ILE A 100 -17.54 4.88 3.43
C ILE A 100 -18.74 3.97 3.70
N ARG A 101 -19.66 4.39 4.58
CA ARG A 101 -20.89 3.67 4.88
C ARG A 101 -21.68 3.34 3.62
N ASN A 102 -21.98 4.35 2.82
CA ASN A 102 -22.79 4.19 1.61
C ASN A 102 -22.11 3.23 0.61
N ARG A 103 -20.78 3.30 0.46
CA ARG A 103 -20.03 2.40 -0.44
C ARG A 103 -19.98 0.97 0.07
N VAL A 104 -19.73 0.79 1.37
CA VAL A 104 -19.74 -0.53 2.01
C VAL A 104 -21.12 -1.18 1.91
N GLU A 105 -22.17 -0.44 2.24
CA GLU A 105 -23.55 -0.91 2.17
C GLU A 105 -23.94 -1.31 0.74
N HIS A 106 -23.65 -0.45 -0.23
CA HIS A 106 -23.90 -0.74 -1.64
C HIS A 106 -23.20 -2.04 -2.07
N ARG A 107 -21.90 -2.17 -1.76
CA ARG A 107 -21.11 -3.34 -2.13
C ARG A 107 -21.61 -4.61 -1.45
N ILE A 108 -21.91 -4.57 -0.15
CA ILE A 108 -22.43 -5.72 0.59
C ILE A 108 -23.81 -6.14 0.06
N THR A 109 -24.68 -5.18 -0.28
CA THR A 109 -25.99 -5.45 -0.88
C THR A 109 -25.84 -6.19 -2.22
N LEU A 110 -24.92 -5.74 -3.09
CA LEU A 110 -24.63 -6.45 -4.34
C LEU A 110 -24.13 -7.88 -4.11
N LEU A 111 -23.37 -8.13 -3.04
CA LEU A 111 -22.87 -9.46 -2.71
C LEU A 111 -23.98 -10.39 -2.18
N GLN A 112 -24.90 -9.84 -1.37
CA GLN A 112 -26.07 -10.58 -0.90
C GLN A 112 -26.98 -11.02 -2.06
N LEU A 113 -27.12 -10.19 -3.10
CA LEU A 113 -27.84 -10.55 -4.32
C LEU A 113 -27.14 -11.66 -5.14
N ASN A 114 -25.81 -11.82 -4.98
CA ASN A 114 -24.98 -12.76 -5.72
C ASN A 114 -24.59 -13.99 -4.88
N ASN A 115 -25.57 -14.66 -4.28
CA ASN A 115 -25.42 -15.87 -3.45
C ASN A 115 -24.67 -15.69 -2.12
N GLY A 116 -24.41 -14.46 -1.67
CA GLY A 116 -23.85 -14.16 -0.34
C GLY A 116 -22.39 -14.58 -0.12
N LYS A 117 -21.74 -15.21 -1.11
CA LYS A 117 -20.32 -15.57 -1.10
C LYS A 117 -19.51 -14.56 -1.91
N PHE A 118 -18.39 -14.11 -1.34
CA PHE A 118 -17.56 -13.12 -2.02
C PHE A 118 -16.09 -13.24 -1.64
N CYS A 119 -15.23 -12.74 -2.52
CA CYS A 119 -13.80 -12.66 -2.28
C CYS A 119 -13.46 -11.47 -1.38
N LEU A 120 -12.90 -11.75 -0.20
CA LEU A 120 -12.57 -10.72 0.78
C LEU A 120 -11.53 -9.72 0.26
N SER A 121 -10.55 -10.21 -0.53
CA SER A 121 -9.51 -9.36 -1.11
C SER A 121 -10.10 -8.37 -2.11
N LYS A 122 -11.07 -8.80 -2.93
CA LYS A 122 -11.81 -7.94 -3.86
C LYS A 122 -12.63 -6.88 -3.12
N LEU A 123 -13.37 -7.27 -2.08
CA LEU A 123 -14.12 -6.32 -1.25
C LEU A 123 -13.20 -5.23 -0.69
N ALA A 124 -12.08 -5.62 -0.07
CA ALA A 124 -11.14 -4.68 0.53
C ALA A 124 -10.52 -3.74 -0.51
N LYS A 125 -10.10 -4.27 -1.68
CA LYS A 125 -9.56 -3.48 -2.79
C LYS A 125 -10.58 -2.46 -3.30
N GLN A 126 -11.79 -2.90 -3.63
CA GLN A 126 -12.83 -2.10 -4.27
C GLN A 126 -13.35 -0.99 -3.34
N VAL A 127 -13.74 -1.33 -2.11
CA VAL A 127 -14.25 -0.34 -1.15
C VAL A 127 -13.18 0.71 -0.85
N THR A 128 -11.93 0.29 -0.64
CA THR A 128 -10.84 1.23 -0.38
C THR A 128 -10.57 2.13 -1.60
N LEU A 129 -10.65 1.58 -2.82
CA LEU A 129 -10.45 2.35 -4.05
C LEU A 129 -11.56 3.36 -4.25
N ASP A 130 -12.82 2.94 -4.16
CA ASP A 130 -13.99 3.78 -4.32
C ASP A 130 -14.00 4.95 -3.32
N CYS A 131 -13.73 4.65 -2.05
CA CYS A 131 -13.63 5.69 -1.03
C CYS A 131 -12.46 6.64 -1.29
N PHE A 132 -11.31 6.14 -1.74
CA PHE A 132 -10.16 6.99 -2.08
C PHE A 132 -10.45 7.89 -3.29
N LEU A 133 -11.01 7.32 -4.37
CA LEU A 133 -11.36 8.06 -5.57
C LEU A 133 -12.43 9.12 -5.26
N THR A 134 -13.48 8.77 -4.53
CA THR A 134 -14.55 9.71 -4.19
C THR A 134 -14.08 10.80 -3.23
N GLU A 135 -13.42 10.46 -2.12
CA GLU A 135 -13.14 11.43 -1.06
C GLU A 135 -11.87 12.24 -1.29
N ILE A 136 -10.83 11.63 -1.85
CA ILE A 136 -9.53 12.30 -2.04
C ILE A 136 -9.44 12.92 -3.43
N LEU A 137 -9.96 12.24 -4.44
CA LEU A 137 -9.88 12.69 -5.83
C LEU A 137 -11.18 13.27 -6.37
N ASP A 138 -12.32 13.19 -5.68
CA ASP A 138 -13.61 13.66 -6.22
C ASP A 138 -13.96 12.97 -7.57
N VAL A 139 -13.63 11.68 -7.68
CA VAL A 139 -13.85 10.85 -8.87
C VAL A 139 -14.87 9.78 -8.53
N HIS A 140 -15.94 9.70 -9.33
CA HIS A 140 -17.00 8.71 -9.19
C HIS A 140 -16.74 7.56 -10.15
N ALA A 141 -16.07 6.52 -9.63
CA ALA A 141 -15.72 5.33 -10.38
C ALA A 141 -16.96 4.51 -10.80
N ASN A 142 -16.89 3.92 -11.99
CA ASN A 142 -17.85 2.88 -12.39
C ASN A 142 -17.36 1.50 -11.94
N GLU A 143 -18.19 0.47 -12.14
CA GLU A 143 -17.86 -0.91 -11.73
C GLU A 143 -16.61 -1.45 -12.43
N ASP A 144 -16.43 -1.19 -13.73
CA ASP A 144 -15.27 -1.64 -14.49
C ASP A 144 -13.97 -1.08 -13.87
N LEU A 145 -13.91 0.23 -13.60
CA LEU A 145 -12.74 0.85 -12.98
C LEU A 145 -12.45 0.25 -11.61
N LEU A 146 -13.48 0.04 -10.78
CA LEU A 146 -13.30 -0.51 -9.43
C LEU A 146 -12.85 -1.97 -9.44
N THR A 147 -13.28 -2.75 -10.41
CA THR A 147 -13.01 -4.19 -10.49
C THR A 147 -11.68 -4.48 -11.19
N GLU A 148 -11.38 -3.79 -12.29
CA GLU A 148 -10.25 -4.12 -13.15
C GLU A 148 -8.98 -3.34 -12.82
N LEU A 149 -9.07 -2.07 -12.40
CA LEU A 149 -7.89 -1.26 -12.06
C LEU A 149 -7.00 -1.93 -11.00
N PRO A 150 -7.53 -2.45 -9.88
CA PRO A 150 -6.73 -3.17 -8.89
C PRO A 150 -5.97 -4.36 -9.47
N GLU A 151 -6.65 -5.16 -10.30
CA GLU A 151 -6.10 -6.40 -10.85
C GLU A 151 -5.05 -6.12 -11.92
N LEU A 152 -5.27 -5.11 -12.77
CA LEU A 152 -4.29 -4.65 -13.76
C LEU A 152 -3.01 -4.13 -13.11
N ILE A 153 -3.11 -3.32 -12.04
CA ILE A 153 -1.93 -2.82 -11.30
C ILE A 153 -1.14 -4.00 -10.70
N ILE A 154 -1.82 -4.98 -10.11
CA ILE A 154 -1.19 -6.15 -9.50
C ILE A 154 -0.57 -7.08 -10.57
N HIS A 155 -1.24 -7.26 -11.70
CA HIS A 155 -0.74 -8.06 -12.82
C HIS A 155 0.52 -7.44 -13.41
N LEU A 156 0.50 -6.15 -13.73
CA LEU A 156 1.63 -5.42 -14.30
C LEU A 156 2.84 -5.34 -13.37
N TRP A 157 2.64 -5.50 -12.05
CA TRP A 157 3.75 -5.64 -11.11
C TRP A 157 4.64 -6.86 -11.43
N LYS A 158 4.02 -7.99 -11.81
CA LYS A 158 4.72 -9.24 -12.18
C LYS A 158 5.08 -9.27 -13.66
N ASN A 159 4.15 -8.81 -14.50
CA ASN A 159 4.20 -8.91 -15.95
C ASN A 159 4.48 -7.52 -16.56
N ARG A 160 5.60 -6.90 -16.17
CA ARG A 160 5.91 -5.49 -16.48
C ARG A 160 5.99 -5.16 -17.96
N ASN A 161 6.22 -6.16 -18.80
CA ASN A 161 6.34 -6.01 -20.25
C ASN A 161 5.06 -6.39 -21.01
N ASP A 162 3.97 -6.72 -20.30
CA ASP A 162 2.68 -7.06 -20.91
C ASP A 162 2.04 -5.82 -21.52
N LYS A 163 2.21 -5.67 -22.84
CA LYS A 163 1.69 -4.52 -23.59
C LYS A 163 0.16 -4.49 -23.61
N THR A 164 -0.49 -5.65 -23.73
CA THR A 164 -1.96 -5.73 -23.76
C THR A 164 -2.55 -5.26 -22.45
N ALA A 165 -1.96 -5.64 -21.31
CA ALA A 165 -2.39 -5.16 -20.01
C ALA A 165 -2.14 -3.65 -19.81
N LYS A 166 -1.04 -3.11 -20.33
CA LYS A 166 -0.77 -1.65 -20.30
C LYS A 166 -1.78 -0.87 -21.15
N ASP A 167 -2.05 -1.34 -22.36
CA ASP A 167 -3.04 -0.72 -23.25
C ASP A 167 -4.44 -0.79 -22.61
N HIS A 168 -4.76 -1.88 -21.91
CA HIS A 168 -5.99 -1.98 -21.14
C HIS A 168 -6.05 -1.00 -19.97
N LEU A 169 -4.99 -0.92 -19.17
CA LEU A 169 -4.87 0.03 -18.08
C LEU A 169 -5.04 1.48 -18.55
N LYS A 170 -4.49 1.83 -19.71
CA LYS A 170 -4.70 3.16 -20.31
C LYS A 170 -6.16 3.39 -20.68
N ARG A 171 -6.79 2.43 -21.39
CA ARG A 171 -8.21 2.54 -21.79
C ARG A 171 -9.14 2.71 -20.60
N ILE A 172 -8.94 1.98 -19.51
CA ILE A 172 -9.83 2.06 -18.35
C ILE A 172 -9.64 3.34 -17.54
N LEU A 173 -8.45 3.95 -17.54
CA LEU A 173 -8.27 5.27 -16.94
C LEU A 173 -8.92 6.35 -17.80
N GLN A 174 -8.86 6.21 -19.13
CA GLN A 174 -9.44 7.16 -20.09
C GLN A 174 -10.97 7.28 -20.01
N THR A 175 -11.67 6.25 -19.52
CA THR A 175 -13.13 6.33 -19.32
C THR A 175 -13.52 7.33 -18.23
N HIS A 176 -12.57 7.82 -17.44
CA HIS A 176 -12.78 8.81 -16.37
C HIS A 176 -11.92 10.07 -16.53
N ASP A 177 -11.32 10.31 -17.71
CA ASP A 177 -10.41 11.45 -17.96
C ASP A 177 -11.06 12.80 -17.64
N ASP A 178 -12.34 12.98 -17.95
CA ASP A 178 -13.09 14.21 -17.64
C ASP A 178 -13.20 14.44 -16.13
N GLN A 179 -13.50 13.38 -15.36
CA GLN A 179 -13.60 13.47 -13.89
C GLN A 179 -12.23 13.72 -13.26
N PHE A 180 -11.19 13.00 -13.70
CA PHE A 180 -9.83 13.28 -13.26
C PHE A 180 -9.45 14.73 -13.60
N SER A 181 -9.78 15.22 -14.79
CA SER A 181 -9.48 16.60 -15.18
C SER A 181 -10.17 17.64 -14.30
N GLN A 182 -11.35 17.34 -13.76
CA GLN A 182 -12.09 18.21 -12.83
C GLN A 182 -11.61 18.09 -11.37
N SER A 183 -10.90 17.00 -11.02
CA SER A 183 -10.38 16.76 -9.68
C SER A 183 -9.37 17.82 -9.25
N LYS A 184 -9.74 18.65 -8.26
CA LYS A 184 -8.86 19.68 -7.70
C LYS A 184 -7.56 19.09 -7.14
N THR A 185 -7.67 17.98 -6.42
CA THR A 185 -6.52 17.28 -5.84
C THR A 185 -5.58 16.79 -6.94
N TRP A 186 -6.13 16.19 -8.00
CA TRP A 186 -5.33 15.72 -9.12
C TRP A 186 -4.63 16.88 -9.84
N GLN A 187 -5.34 17.99 -10.10
CA GLN A 187 -4.74 19.16 -10.73
C GLN A 187 -3.58 19.73 -9.92
N GLN A 188 -3.70 19.80 -8.58
CA GLN A 188 -2.60 20.23 -7.72
C GLN A 188 -1.36 19.34 -7.84
N ILE A 189 -1.56 18.02 -7.90
CA ILE A 189 -0.45 17.08 -8.11
C ILE A 189 0.15 17.26 -9.50
N LYS A 190 -0.67 17.33 -10.54
CA LYS A 190 -0.22 17.55 -11.91
C LYS A 190 0.61 18.83 -12.02
N THR A 191 0.18 19.94 -11.43
CA THR A 191 0.96 21.19 -11.37
C THR A 191 2.32 20.98 -10.71
N ILE A 192 2.38 20.33 -9.56
CA ILE A 192 3.65 20.03 -8.88
C ILE A 192 4.57 19.20 -9.78
N LEU A 193 4.05 18.19 -10.48
CA LEU A 193 4.84 17.38 -11.42
C LEU A 193 5.34 18.22 -12.61
N SER A 194 4.49 19.08 -13.18
CA SER A 194 4.84 19.98 -14.27
C SER A 194 5.92 21.00 -13.91
N GLU A 195 5.88 21.55 -12.69
CA GLU A 195 6.91 22.49 -12.18
C GLU A 195 8.30 21.86 -12.07
N HIS A 196 8.36 20.53 -11.92
CA HIS A 196 9.61 19.76 -11.86
C HIS A 196 9.92 19.04 -13.19
N SER A 197 9.26 19.45 -14.28
CA SER A 197 9.41 18.87 -15.62
C SER A 197 10.86 18.71 -16.05
N ASN A 198 11.69 19.75 -15.91
CA ASN A 198 13.10 19.75 -16.32
C ASN A 198 13.95 18.64 -15.67
N ILE A 199 13.56 18.16 -14.49
CA ILE A 199 14.27 17.10 -13.75
C ILE A 199 13.75 15.72 -14.17
N ILE A 200 12.47 15.65 -14.52
CA ILE A 200 11.81 14.45 -15.05
C ILE A 200 12.22 14.24 -16.52
N SER A 201 12.55 15.31 -17.26
CA SER A 201 12.70 15.34 -18.72
C SER A 201 14.11 15.05 -19.23
N ASN A 202 14.70 13.91 -18.85
CA ASN A 202 15.61 13.21 -19.78
C ASN A 202 14.83 12.42 -20.85
N MET A 203 13.52 12.67 -20.98
CA MET A 203 12.54 11.98 -21.83
C MET A 203 12.01 12.92 -22.93
N SER A 204 11.49 12.37 -24.04
CA SER A 204 10.85 13.17 -25.10
C SER A 204 9.56 13.85 -24.61
N THR A 205 9.22 15.03 -25.17
CA THR A 205 8.13 15.91 -24.69
C THR A 205 6.75 15.23 -24.64
N ASN A 206 6.40 14.38 -25.61
CA ASN A 206 5.09 13.74 -25.66
C ASN A 206 4.93 12.58 -24.65
N ASP A 207 6.01 11.85 -24.35
CA ASP A 207 6.02 10.79 -23.33
C ASP A 207 5.95 11.39 -21.91
N PHE A 208 6.50 12.60 -21.75
CA PHE A 208 6.44 13.35 -20.51
C PHE A 208 5.01 13.80 -20.14
N ASP A 209 4.28 14.43 -21.07
CA ASP A 209 2.93 14.94 -20.81
C ASP A 209 1.94 13.85 -20.43
N GLU A 210 2.09 12.66 -21.03
CA GLU A 210 1.31 11.47 -20.69
C GLU A 210 1.61 10.99 -19.26
N LYS A 211 2.89 10.94 -18.87
CA LYS A 211 3.32 10.48 -17.54
C LYS A 211 2.91 11.43 -16.41
N ILE A 212 3.00 12.75 -16.60
CA ILE A 212 2.53 13.71 -15.59
C ILE A 212 1.00 13.75 -15.50
N SER A 213 0.31 13.42 -16.59
CA SER A 213 -1.16 13.35 -16.66
C SER A 213 -1.72 12.00 -16.19
N ASN A 214 -0.86 11.06 -15.83
CA ASN A 214 -1.26 9.73 -15.35
C ASN A 214 -1.78 9.78 -13.90
N PRO A 215 -3.07 9.50 -13.62
CA PRO A 215 -3.63 9.55 -12.27
C PRO A 215 -3.04 8.49 -11.31
N LEU A 216 -2.33 7.48 -11.82
CA LEU A 216 -1.62 6.50 -10.99
C LEU A 216 -0.51 7.11 -10.13
N ASN A 217 -0.04 8.32 -10.47
CA ASN A 217 0.89 9.08 -9.65
C ASN A 217 0.37 9.35 -8.22
N ILE A 218 -0.95 9.40 -8.03
CA ILE A 218 -1.59 9.56 -6.72
C ILE A 218 -2.38 8.32 -6.28
N ILE A 219 -3.00 7.58 -7.21
CA ILE A 219 -3.80 6.38 -6.87
C ILE A 219 -2.93 5.30 -6.22
N VAL A 220 -1.83 4.88 -6.86
CA VAL A 220 -0.99 3.79 -6.34
C VAL A 220 -0.46 4.08 -4.93
N PRO A 221 0.17 5.24 -4.63
CA PRO A 221 0.67 5.51 -3.29
C PRO A 221 -0.44 5.71 -2.25
N GLY A 222 -1.64 6.15 -2.65
CA GLY A 222 -2.76 6.39 -1.74
C GLY A 222 -3.62 5.16 -1.44
N TRP A 223 -3.78 4.26 -2.42
CA TRP A 223 -4.68 3.12 -2.33
C TRP A 223 -3.98 1.77 -2.06
N GLU A 224 -2.85 1.47 -2.72
CA GLU A 224 -2.30 0.10 -2.72
C GLU A 224 -1.90 -0.38 -1.32
N THR A 225 -1.28 0.49 -0.54
CA THR A 225 -0.89 0.14 0.84
C THR A 225 -2.10 0.07 1.76
N MET A 226 -3.12 0.90 1.51
CA MET A 226 -4.27 1.07 2.38
C MET A 226 -5.21 -0.13 2.35
N TRP A 227 -5.51 -0.67 1.16
CA TRP A 227 -6.40 -1.82 1.07
C TRP A 227 -5.79 -3.05 1.76
N ARG A 228 -4.46 -3.16 1.82
CA ARG A 228 -3.77 -4.22 2.58
C ARG A 228 -3.97 -4.07 4.08
N VAL A 229 -3.95 -2.84 4.62
CA VAL A 229 -4.25 -2.60 6.04
C VAL A 229 -5.65 -3.08 6.38
N VAL A 230 -6.64 -2.70 5.57
CA VAL A 230 -8.03 -3.14 5.70
C VAL A 230 -8.11 -4.67 5.61
N PHE A 231 -7.52 -5.25 4.57
CA PHE A 231 -7.57 -6.69 4.30
C PHE A 231 -6.98 -7.53 5.43
N TYR A 232 -5.75 -7.27 5.88
CA TYR A 232 -5.14 -8.03 6.97
C TYR A 232 -5.83 -7.80 8.31
N THR A 233 -6.41 -6.62 8.53
CA THR A 233 -7.23 -6.38 9.73
C THR A 233 -8.48 -7.26 9.72
N LEU A 234 -9.17 -7.36 8.57
CA LEU A 234 -10.33 -8.25 8.41
C LEU A 234 -9.94 -9.73 8.59
N LEU A 235 -8.81 -10.17 8.04
CA LEU A 235 -8.32 -11.56 8.21
C LEU A 235 -8.01 -11.91 9.67
N GLU A 236 -7.49 -10.96 10.46
CA GLU A 236 -7.24 -11.15 11.90
C GLU A 236 -8.55 -11.19 12.70
N LEU A 237 -9.52 -10.36 12.33
CA LEU A 237 -10.84 -10.27 12.96
C LEU A 237 -11.72 -11.50 12.69
N ILE A 238 -11.74 -12.01 11.45
CA ILE A 238 -12.51 -13.21 11.08
C ILE A 238 -12.12 -14.41 11.95
N ARG A 239 -10.84 -14.52 12.32
CA ARG A 239 -10.32 -15.58 13.18
C ARG A 239 -10.46 -15.29 14.67
N ARG A 240 -11.00 -14.12 15.05
CA ARG A 240 -11.18 -13.68 16.46
C ARG A 240 -12.59 -13.14 16.69
N PRO A 241 -13.62 -14.00 16.70
CA PRO A 241 -15.00 -13.59 16.94
C PRO A 241 -15.17 -12.74 18.21
N ASN A 242 -14.45 -13.05 19.28
CA ASN A 242 -14.49 -12.27 20.53
C ASN A 242 -14.10 -10.79 20.34
N LEU A 243 -13.13 -10.49 19.47
CA LEU A 243 -12.77 -9.10 19.16
C LEU A 243 -13.85 -8.43 18.31
N VAL A 244 -14.44 -9.16 17.36
CA VAL A 244 -15.56 -8.66 16.53
C VAL A 244 -16.76 -8.31 17.39
N GLU A 245 -17.11 -9.16 18.36
CA GLU A 245 -18.21 -8.91 19.31
C GLU A 245 -17.96 -7.67 20.18
N GLN A 246 -16.73 -7.51 20.69
CA GLN A 246 -16.33 -6.31 21.45
C GLN A 246 -16.33 -5.03 20.62
N LEU A 247 -15.98 -5.11 19.33
CA LEU A 247 -16.04 -3.96 18.42
C LEU A 247 -17.50 -3.61 18.10
N ARG A 248 -18.34 -4.61 17.77
CA ARG A 248 -19.76 -4.41 17.47
C ARG A 248 -20.51 -3.78 18.63
N SER A 249 -20.25 -4.21 19.87
CA SER A 249 -20.88 -3.61 21.05
C SER A 249 -20.52 -2.13 21.22
N GLN A 250 -19.31 -1.72 20.79
CA GLN A 250 -18.89 -0.31 20.78
C GLN A 250 -19.50 0.49 19.61
N PHE A 251 -19.72 -0.14 18.46
CA PHE A 251 -20.25 0.52 17.26
C PHE A 251 -21.77 0.71 17.24
N ASN A 252 -22.51 -0.02 18.06
CA ASN A 252 -23.97 0.13 18.21
C ASN A 252 -24.37 1.47 18.83
N ASP A 253 -23.42 2.17 19.43
CA ASP A 253 -23.59 3.54 19.89
C ASP A 253 -23.30 4.52 18.74
N HIS A 254 -24.34 4.90 17.99
CA HIS A 254 -24.24 5.82 16.86
C HIS A 254 -23.74 7.23 17.24
N SER A 255 -23.69 7.57 18.53
CA SER A 255 -23.11 8.83 19.02
C SER A 255 -21.58 8.79 19.09
N LYS A 256 -20.98 7.59 19.03
CA LYS A 256 -19.53 7.41 19.13
C LYS A 256 -18.88 7.33 17.76
N SER A 257 -17.85 8.13 17.60
CA SER A 257 -17.06 8.18 16.38
C SER A 257 -16.04 7.04 16.38
N TYR A 258 -15.76 6.41 15.23
CA TYR A 258 -14.77 5.31 15.16
C TYR A 258 -13.36 5.74 15.60
N ARG A 259 -13.06 7.04 15.49
CA ARG A 259 -11.82 7.65 16.01
C ARG A 259 -11.65 7.50 17.52
N ASP A 260 -12.73 7.29 18.27
CA ASP A 260 -12.73 7.16 19.72
C ASP A 260 -12.75 5.68 20.17
N CYS A 261 -12.81 4.74 19.22
CA CYS A 261 -12.75 3.30 19.51
C CYS A 261 -11.29 2.83 19.66
N LEU A 262 -10.79 2.91 20.91
CA LEU A 262 -9.41 2.51 21.24
C LEU A 262 -9.09 1.07 20.84
N LEU A 263 -10.04 0.13 21.00
CA LEU A 263 -9.83 -1.26 20.62
C LEU A 263 -9.56 -1.40 19.12
N LEU A 264 -10.29 -0.66 18.27
CA LEU A 264 -10.08 -0.66 16.83
C LEU A 264 -8.71 -0.07 16.47
N GLU A 265 -8.31 1.01 17.13
CA GLU A 265 -6.99 1.60 16.94
C GLU A 265 -5.87 0.62 17.32
N TRP A 266 -6.00 -0.07 18.46
CA TRP A 266 -5.05 -1.10 18.91
C TRP A 266 -4.95 -2.26 17.94
N ILE A 267 -6.10 -2.73 17.40
CA ILE A 267 -6.16 -3.78 16.38
C ILE A 267 -5.43 -3.33 15.11
N LEU A 268 -5.68 -2.12 14.62
CA LEU A 268 -5.01 -1.58 13.43
C LEU A 268 -3.49 -1.43 13.66
N LYS A 269 -3.07 -0.97 14.84
CA LYS A 269 -1.65 -0.84 15.19
C LYS A 269 -0.96 -2.19 15.23
N GLU A 270 -1.58 -3.20 15.81
CA GLU A 270 -1.04 -4.57 15.84
C GLU A 270 -1.06 -5.23 14.46
N THR A 271 -2.08 -4.99 13.64
CA THR A 271 -2.08 -5.39 12.23
C THR A 271 -0.91 -4.76 11.48
N LEU A 272 -0.69 -3.46 11.62
CA LEU A 272 0.38 -2.75 10.95
C LEU A 272 1.78 -3.18 11.42
N ARG A 273 1.90 -3.62 12.68
CA ARG A 273 3.13 -4.21 13.23
C ARG A 273 3.40 -5.59 12.63
N LEU A 274 2.43 -6.49 12.67
CA LEU A 274 2.64 -7.86 12.21
C LEU A 274 2.61 -7.99 10.69
N TYR A 275 1.82 -7.15 10.02
CA TYR A 275 1.50 -7.22 8.59
C TYR A 275 1.71 -5.86 7.90
N PRO A 276 2.91 -5.25 7.98
CA PRO A 276 3.16 -3.97 7.35
C PRO A 276 2.97 -4.08 5.83
N PRO A 277 2.14 -3.24 5.20
CA PRO A 277 1.94 -3.26 3.75
C PRO A 277 3.26 -3.11 2.97
N THR A 278 4.19 -2.31 3.51
CA THR A 278 5.57 -2.21 3.04
C THR A 278 6.49 -3.05 3.92
N LYS A 279 6.61 -4.35 3.62
CA LYS A 279 7.45 -5.28 4.40
C LYS A 279 8.95 -4.95 4.36
N ASN A 280 9.40 -4.44 3.22
CA ASN A 280 10.80 -4.11 2.94
C ASN A 280 10.87 -2.72 2.28
N ILE A 281 11.79 -1.88 2.74
CA ILE A 281 12.10 -0.59 2.14
C ILE A 281 13.48 -0.68 1.49
N TYR A 282 13.53 -0.51 0.18
CA TYR A 282 14.78 -0.56 -0.58
C TYR A 282 15.35 0.84 -0.79
N ARG A 283 16.67 0.95 -0.67
CA ARG A 283 17.44 2.16 -1.02
C ARG A 283 18.72 1.78 -1.76
N THR A 284 19.24 2.71 -2.55
CA THR A 284 20.57 2.61 -3.16
C THR A 284 21.49 3.63 -2.49
N ASN A 285 22.65 3.19 -2.03
CA ASN A 285 23.70 4.08 -1.58
C ASN A 285 24.32 4.79 -2.79
N LEU A 286 24.29 6.12 -2.81
CA LEU A 286 24.78 6.95 -3.90
C LEU A 286 26.30 6.94 -4.02
N ASN A 287 27.01 6.73 -2.91
CA ASN A 287 28.47 6.73 -2.86
C ASN A 287 29.06 5.38 -3.30
N THR A 288 28.39 4.27 -2.98
CA THR A 288 28.89 2.91 -3.26
C THR A 288 28.14 2.17 -4.37
N GLY A 289 26.94 2.64 -4.73
CA GLY A 289 26.03 1.96 -5.67
C GLY A 289 25.33 0.73 -5.10
N GLU A 290 25.55 0.39 -3.83
CA GLU A 290 25.00 -0.79 -3.18
C GLU A 290 23.52 -0.64 -2.82
N ASN A 291 22.77 -1.72 -2.99
CA ASN A 291 21.38 -1.79 -2.59
C ASN A 291 21.25 -2.27 -1.14
N VAL A 292 20.49 -1.53 -0.33
CA VAL A 292 20.12 -1.89 1.03
C VAL A 292 18.62 -2.21 1.11
N CYS A 293 18.27 -3.20 1.93
CA CYS A 293 16.90 -3.62 2.20
C CYS A 293 16.61 -3.50 3.69
N ILE A 294 15.87 -2.47 4.09
CA ILE A 294 15.37 -2.34 5.45
C ILE A 294 14.17 -3.27 5.61
N SER A 295 14.32 -4.32 6.41
CA SER A 295 13.24 -5.27 6.68
C SER A 295 12.38 -4.78 7.84
N VAL A 296 11.34 -3.99 7.50
CA VAL A 296 10.33 -3.49 8.45
C VAL A 296 9.67 -4.66 9.19
N GLN A 297 9.36 -5.73 8.45
CA GLN A 297 8.76 -6.93 9.02
C GLN A 297 9.65 -7.59 10.08
N GLN A 298 10.97 -7.68 9.86
CA GLN A 298 11.88 -8.24 10.87
C GLN A 298 11.99 -7.35 12.10
N ILE A 299 12.16 -6.03 11.91
CA ILE A 299 12.20 -5.04 13.01
C ILE A 299 10.93 -5.11 13.86
N HIS A 300 9.77 -5.24 13.22
CA HIS A 300 8.47 -5.30 13.92
C HIS A 300 8.23 -6.62 14.66
N ARG A 301 8.97 -7.68 14.33
CA ARG A 301 8.82 -9.03 14.88
C ARG A 301 10.00 -9.46 15.74
N ASP A 302 10.93 -8.54 16.00
CA ASP A 302 12.10 -8.81 16.83
C ASP A 302 11.69 -9.09 18.28
N LYS A 303 11.98 -10.31 18.74
CA LYS A 303 11.64 -10.77 20.09
C LYS A 303 12.44 -10.04 21.17
N THR A 304 13.60 -9.46 20.85
CA THR A 304 14.36 -8.69 21.84
C THR A 304 13.68 -7.34 22.14
N VAL A 305 12.96 -6.78 21.17
CA VAL A 305 12.24 -5.50 21.28
C VAL A 305 10.79 -5.71 21.74
N TRP A 306 10.10 -6.68 21.12
CA TRP A 306 8.66 -6.89 21.27
C TRP A 306 8.31 -7.98 22.27
N GLY A 307 9.30 -8.64 22.87
CA GLY A 307 9.13 -9.70 23.86
C GLY A 307 8.90 -11.09 23.25
N SER A 308 8.70 -12.08 24.12
CA SER A 308 8.51 -13.48 23.71
C SER A 308 7.24 -13.68 22.86
N ASP A 309 6.25 -12.81 23.02
CA ASP A 309 4.99 -12.81 22.30
C ASP A 309 5.01 -11.94 21.02
N ALA A 310 6.19 -11.52 20.54
CA ALA A 310 6.34 -10.65 19.36
C ALA A 310 5.62 -11.15 18.10
N LEU A 311 5.40 -12.45 17.96
CA LEU A 311 4.72 -13.07 16.82
C LEU A 311 3.22 -13.28 17.05
N ASN A 312 2.72 -13.00 18.25
CA ASN A 312 1.31 -13.15 18.59
C ASN A 312 0.57 -11.86 18.23
N PHE A 313 -0.61 -11.99 17.64
CA PHE A 313 -1.52 -10.86 17.44
C PHE A 313 -2.13 -10.46 18.79
N HIS A 314 -1.55 -9.45 19.43
CA HIS A 314 -1.93 -8.95 20.74
C HIS A 314 -2.24 -7.44 20.70
N PRO A 315 -3.46 -7.02 20.29
CA PRO A 315 -3.85 -5.61 20.19
C PRO A 315 -3.61 -4.81 21.48
N TYR A 316 -3.91 -5.41 22.63
CA TYR A 316 -3.75 -4.74 23.93
C TYR A 316 -2.30 -4.33 24.26
N ARG A 317 -1.30 -4.76 23.47
CA ARG A 317 0.07 -4.20 23.53
C ARG A 317 0.10 -2.67 23.40
N PHE A 318 -0.83 -2.12 22.62
CA PHE A 318 -0.93 -0.67 22.39
C PHE A 318 -1.87 0.04 23.37
N LYS A 319 -2.39 -0.68 24.38
CA LYS A 319 -3.18 -0.07 25.46
C LYS A 319 -2.31 0.83 26.33
N ASP A 320 -1.12 0.35 26.64
CA ASP A 320 -0.14 1.07 27.44
C ASP A 320 0.89 1.79 26.54
N THR A 321 1.69 2.65 27.17
CA THR A 321 2.77 3.35 26.44
C THR A 321 3.87 2.36 26.09
N LEU A 322 4.18 2.24 24.80
CA LEU A 322 5.32 1.45 24.31
C LEU A 322 6.64 1.94 24.92
N THR A 323 7.59 1.02 25.13
CA THR A 323 8.96 1.40 25.53
C THR A 323 9.62 2.28 24.46
N PRO A 324 10.66 3.09 24.78
CA PRO A 324 11.37 3.88 23.78
C PRO A 324 11.88 3.05 22.59
N GLU A 325 12.37 1.84 22.85
CA GLU A 325 12.85 0.92 21.82
C GLU A 325 11.73 0.40 20.91
N GLN A 326 10.57 0.06 21.49
CA GLN A 326 9.37 -0.34 20.73
C GLN A 326 8.83 0.81 19.90
N GLN A 327 8.78 2.03 20.45
CA GLN A 327 8.38 3.24 19.72
C GLN A 327 9.29 3.49 18.52
N GLN A 328 10.60 3.33 18.70
CA GLN A 328 11.58 3.50 17.62
C GLN A 328 11.46 2.40 16.56
N SER A 329 11.14 1.17 16.97
CA SER A 329 10.99 0.00 16.09
C SER A 329 9.64 -0.05 15.38
N TYR A 330 8.63 0.67 15.87
CA TYR A 330 7.32 0.76 15.22
C TYR A 330 7.35 1.70 14.00
N LEU A 331 7.68 1.10 12.85
CA LEU A 331 7.88 1.74 11.54
C LEU A 331 6.82 1.42 10.46
N PRO A 332 5.50 1.33 10.76
CA PRO A 332 4.49 0.92 9.76
C PRO A 332 4.34 1.92 8.60
N PHE A 333 4.74 3.17 8.83
CA PHE A 333 4.67 4.26 7.87
C PHE A 333 6.06 4.82 7.51
N SER A 334 7.12 4.03 7.73
CA SER A 334 8.50 4.53 7.69
C SER A 334 8.64 5.79 8.58
N ILE A 335 9.45 6.77 8.16
CA ILE A 335 9.65 8.03 8.89
C ILE A 335 8.91 9.23 8.29
N SER A 336 8.46 9.15 7.03
CA SER A 336 8.08 10.34 6.25
C SER A 336 6.69 10.27 5.61
N CYS A 337 5.89 9.23 5.86
CA CYS A 337 4.56 9.10 5.26
C CYS A 337 3.63 10.25 5.73
N PRO A 338 2.97 10.96 4.80
CA PRO A 338 1.97 11.99 5.14
C PRO A 338 0.79 11.46 5.97
N ALA A 339 0.34 10.22 5.72
CA ALA A 339 -0.84 9.66 6.37
C ALA A 339 -0.61 9.19 7.82
N ARG A 340 0.65 9.22 8.30
CA ARG A 340 1.02 8.72 9.64
C ARG A 340 0.41 9.52 10.80
N SER A 341 0.02 10.78 10.55
CA SER A 341 -0.53 11.70 11.55
C SER A 341 -2.01 11.43 11.90
N GLY A 342 -2.47 10.19 11.75
CA GLY A 342 -3.80 9.74 12.13
C GLY A 342 -4.74 9.39 10.98
N PHE A 343 -4.55 9.97 9.78
CA PHE A 343 -5.45 9.71 8.65
C PHE A 343 -5.52 8.22 8.29
N ALA A 344 -4.38 7.53 8.22
CA ALA A 344 -4.34 6.12 7.87
C ALA A 344 -5.19 5.25 8.80
N TYR A 345 -5.06 5.46 10.12
CA TYR A 345 -5.85 4.74 11.12
C TYR A 345 -7.33 5.06 11.05
N LYS A 346 -7.67 6.34 10.90
CA LYS A 346 -9.06 6.81 10.76
C LYS A 346 -9.74 6.23 9.53
N PHE A 347 -9.04 6.22 8.40
CA PHE A 347 -9.58 5.75 7.13
C PHE A 347 -9.74 4.23 7.10
N ALA A 348 -8.68 3.47 7.44
CA ALA A 348 -8.76 2.01 7.53
C ALA A 348 -9.76 1.56 8.60
N GLY A 349 -9.77 2.22 9.76
CA GLY A 349 -10.69 1.93 10.85
C GLY A 349 -12.15 2.14 10.48
N ALA A 350 -12.48 3.26 9.82
CA ALA A 350 -13.84 3.51 9.36
C ALA A 350 -14.30 2.45 8.34
N ILE A 351 -13.45 2.06 7.38
CA ILE A 351 -13.78 1.00 6.42
C ILE A 351 -14.02 -0.33 7.14
N VAL A 352 -13.11 -0.74 8.02
CA VAL A 352 -13.25 -1.98 8.80
C VAL A 352 -14.52 -1.95 9.65
N ALA A 353 -14.80 -0.85 10.34
CA ALA A 353 -15.96 -0.72 11.20
C ALA A 353 -17.27 -0.81 10.42
N GLU A 354 -17.41 -0.09 9.30
CA GLU A 354 -18.60 -0.16 8.46
C GLU A 354 -18.76 -1.57 7.86
N ILE A 355 -17.68 -2.22 7.40
CA ILE A 355 -17.75 -3.62 6.91
C ILE A 355 -18.29 -4.55 8.01
N LEU A 356 -17.81 -4.43 9.25
CA LEU A 356 -18.27 -5.25 10.38
C LEU A 356 -19.72 -4.98 10.79
N LYS A 357 -20.25 -3.78 10.53
CA LYS A 357 -21.65 -3.40 10.83
C LYS A 357 -22.61 -3.95 9.80
N PHE A 358 -22.28 -3.89 8.51
CA PHE A 358 -23.18 -4.30 7.43
C PHE A 358 -23.12 -5.79 7.08
N GLY A 359 -22.00 -6.47 7.36
CA GLY A 359 -21.96 -7.92 7.19
C GLY A 359 -22.54 -8.63 8.42
N PRO A 360 -23.71 -9.32 8.35
CA PRO A 360 -23.98 -10.39 9.30
C PRO A 360 -22.83 -11.42 9.25
N LYS A 361 -22.67 -12.17 10.35
CA LYS A 361 -21.42 -12.87 10.76
C LYS A 361 -20.60 -13.40 9.57
N PHE A 362 -19.58 -12.64 9.16
CA PHE A 362 -18.60 -13.12 8.19
C PHE A 362 -18.03 -14.46 8.65
N SER A 363 -18.19 -15.48 7.81
CA SER A 363 -17.64 -16.81 8.02
C SER A 363 -16.85 -17.22 6.79
N ILE A 364 -15.78 -18.00 6.99
CA ILE A 364 -15.04 -18.57 5.86
C ILE A 364 -16.00 -19.51 5.13
N ALA A 365 -16.10 -19.37 3.81
CA ALA A 365 -16.96 -20.24 3.02
C ALA A 365 -16.48 -21.70 3.12
N GLU A 366 -17.42 -22.64 3.25
CA GLU A 366 -17.14 -24.06 3.52
C GLU A 366 -16.21 -24.73 2.49
N ASP A 367 -16.14 -24.18 1.29
CA ASP A 367 -15.36 -24.64 0.15
C ASP A 367 -13.92 -24.10 0.06
N PHE A 368 -13.49 -23.28 1.03
CA PHE A 368 -12.15 -22.68 1.01
C PHE A 368 -11.18 -23.37 2.00
N GLU A 369 -9.89 -23.45 1.64
CA GLU A 369 -8.84 -23.96 2.53
C GLU A 369 -8.87 -23.22 3.88
N SER A 370 -8.80 -23.96 4.98
CA SER A 370 -8.87 -23.39 6.32
C SER A 370 -7.78 -22.33 6.52
N MET A 371 -8.19 -21.15 6.99
CA MET A 371 -7.25 -20.12 7.41
C MET A 371 -6.27 -20.65 8.49
N PRO A 372 -5.03 -20.13 8.55
CA PRO A 372 -4.11 -20.51 9.63
C PRO A 372 -4.73 -20.25 11.01
N PRO A 373 -4.48 -21.14 12.00
CA PRO A 373 -4.95 -20.95 13.36
C PRO A 373 -4.42 -19.64 13.97
N THR A 374 -5.04 -19.18 15.06
CA THR A 374 -4.77 -17.86 15.65
C THR A 374 -3.37 -17.69 16.25
N ASP A 375 -2.69 -18.80 16.55
CA ASP A 375 -1.31 -18.87 17.01
C ASP A 375 -0.28 -18.80 15.86
N LYS A 376 -0.73 -18.87 14.60
CA LYS A 376 0.11 -18.72 13.42
C LYS A 376 -0.09 -17.36 12.75
N LEU A 377 1.02 -16.80 12.28
CA LEU A 377 1.03 -15.60 11.47
C LEU A 377 0.43 -15.87 10.08
N LEU A 378 -0.28 -14.88 9.56
CA LEU A 378 -0.70 -14.86 8.17
C LEU A 378 0.52 -14.69 7.24
N ASP A 379 0.46 -15.35 6.08
CA ASP A 379 1.44 -15.15 5.02
C ASP A 379 1.25 -13.75 4.39
N LEU A 380 2.37 -13.04 4.19
CA LEU A 380 2.43 -11.72 3.57
C LEU A 380 2.75 -11.77 2.07
N ALA A 381 2.82 -12.95 1.45
CA ALA A 381 2.98 -13.01 0.01
C ALA A 381 1.80 -12.33 -0.69
N ARG A 382 2.07 -11.72 -1.85
CA ARG A 382 1.08 -10.83 -2.50
C ARG A 382 -0.20 -11.56 -2.93
N ASN A 383 -0.11 -12.87 -3.16
CA ASN A 383 -1.21 -13.73 -3.59
C ASN A 383 -1.87 -14.46 -2.42
N SER A 384 -1.35 -14.34 -1.20
CA SER A 384 -1.89 -15.06 -0.05
C SER A 384 -3.31 -14.58 0.23
N TYR A 385 -4.23 -15.54 0.36
CA TYR A 385 -5.64 -15.31 0.64
C TYR A 385 -6.38 -14.48 -0.42
N GLN A 386 -5.79 -14.27 -1.60
CA GLN A 386 -6.40 -13.44 -2.65
C GLN A 386 -7.75 -14.03 -3.12
N ASP A 387 -7.91 -15.34 -3.05
CA ASP A 387 -9.11 -16.08 -3.47
C ASP A 387 -10.02 -16.45 -2.28
N LEU A 388 -9.69 -16.00 -1.06
CA LEU A 388 -10.44 -16.31 0.16
C LEU A 388 -11.90 -15.86 0.02
N LEU A 389 -12.79 -16.85 0.00
CA LEU A 389 -14.23 -16.67 -0.03
C LEU A 389 -14.78 -16.57 1.39
N ILE A 390 -15.61 -15.55 1.61
CA ILE A 390 -16.34 -15.30 2.85
C ILE A 390 -17.84 -15.34 2.52
N SER A 391 -18.61 -15.94 3.42
CA SER A 391 -20.07 -15.92 3.42
C SER A 391 -20.56 -14.84 4.38
N ILE A 392 -21.62 -14.12 3.96
CA ILE A 392 -22.33 -13.09 4.73
C ILE A 392 -23.44 -13.71 5.58
#